data_AF-A0A3L7JCP8-F1
#
_entry.id   AF-A0A3L7JCP8-F1
#
_cell.length_a   1.000
_cell.length_b   1.000
_cell.length_c   1.000
_cell.angle_alpha   90.00
_cell.angle_beta   90.00
_cell.angle_gamma   90.00
#
_symmetry.space_group_name_H-M   'P 1'
#
loop_
_entity.id
_entity.type
_entity.pdbx_description
1 polymer ?
#
loop_
_entity_poly.entity_id
_entity_poly.type
_entity_poly.pdbx_seq_one_letter_code
_entity_poly.pdbx_strand_id
1 'polypeptide(L)'
;MLTQLYAEHISAGYQTEDFAVLVCSCNLITSQEIRDVITEMLDQDPWRLIVPVQVYHAMEKRGRCCGCFPAVVDLIVETTEAYHERLATPAADVVDFIGRLRTKHALVEQKRREARARSASVRVA
;
A
#
# COMPACT_ATOMS: atom_id res chain seq x y z
N MET A 1 -31.01 24.20 -20.46
CA MET A 1 -30.97 24.72 -19.07
C MET A 1 -30.68 23.64 -18.03
N LEU A 2 -31.29 22.44 -18.10
CA LEU A 2 -30.99 21.33 -17.17
C LEU A 2 -29.62 20.64 -17.38
N THR A 3 -29.08 20.66 -18.61
CA THR A 3 -27.75 20.08 -18.91
C THR A 3 -26.58 20.92 -18.38
N GLN A 4 -26.79 22.21 -18.15
CA GLN A 4 -25.74 23.13 -17.66
C GLN A 4 -25.57 22.99 -16.14
N LEU A 5 -26.68 22.84 -15.40
CA LEU A 5 -26.66 22.51 -13.98
C LEU A 5 -26.03 21.12 -13.70
N TYR A 6 -26.27 20.12 -14.56
CA TYR A 6 -25.61 18.81 -14.42
C TYR A 6 -24.10 18.85 -14.69
N ALA A 7 -23.64 19.67 -15.65
CA ALA A 7 -22.21 19.83 -15.93
C ALA A 7 -21.48 20.61 -14.82
N GLU A 8 -22.14 21.60 -14.20
CA GLU A 8 -21.64 22.33 -13.04
C GLU A 8 -21.53 21.42 -11.80
N HIS A 9 -22.47 20.49 -11.60
CA HIS A 9 -22.35 19.48 -10.53
C HIS A 9 -21.23 18.44 -10.78
N ILE A 10 -20.91 18.12 -12.04
CA ILE A 10 -19.80 17.20 -12.36
C ILE A 10 -18.44 17.90 -12.18
N SER A 11 -18.36 19.21 -12.41
CA SER A 11 -17.13 20.01 -12.28
C SER A 11 -16.85 20.54 -10.87
N ALA A 12 -17.84 20.46 -9.96
CA ALA A 12 -17.68 20.82 -8.55
C ALA A 12 -17.01 19.73 -7.68
N GLY A 13 -16.63 18.59 -8.26
CA GLY A 13 -16.12 17.45 -7.51
C GLY A 13 -17.22 16.89 -6.62
N TYR A 14 -17.80 15.75 -7.00
CA TYR A 14 -18.63 15.00 -6.08
C TYR A 14 -17.77 14.69 -4.84
N GLN A 15 -17.94 15.47 -3.78
CA GLN A 15 -17.35 15.20 -2.47
C GLN A 15 -17.96 13.89 -2.02
N THR A 16 -17.20 12.80 -2.22
CA THR A 16 -17.49 11.49 -1.67
C THR A 16 -17.28 11.57 -0.17
N GLU A 17 -18.22 12.18 0.53
CA GLU A 17 -18.40 11.96 1.96
C GLU A 17 -18.71 10.45 2.13
N ASP A 18 -17.71 9.69 2.60
CA ASP A 18 -17.77 8.38 3.27
C ASP A 18 -18.93 7.43 2.93
N PHE A 19 -19.18 7.16 1.64
CA PHE A 19 -20.03 6.02 1.29
C PHE A 19 -19.22 4.72 1.48
N ALA A 20 -19.62 3.93 2.47
CA ALA A 20 -19.10 2.57 2.70
C ALA A 20 -19.48 1.64 1.54
N VAL A 21 -18.66 1.62 0.49
CA VAL A 21 -18.83 0.78 -0.70
C VAL A 21 -18.39 -0.65 -0.38
N LEU A 22 -19.15 -1.64 -0.84
CA LEU A 22 -18.75 -3.05 -0.72
C LEU A 22 -17.53 -3.34 -1.60
N VAL A 23 -16.40 -3.69 -0.98
CA VAL A 23 -15.13 -3.98 -1.68
C VAL A 23 -14.93 -5.48 -1.87
N CYS A 24 -15.23 -6.29 -0.84
CA CYS A 24 -15.06 -7.74 -0.91
C CYS A 24 -16.42 -8.46 -0.88
N SER A 25 -16.86 -8.98 -2.02
CA SER A 25 -18.09 -9.77 -2.10
C SER A 25 -18.02 -11.10 -1.33
N CYS A 26 -16.86 -11.76 -1.30
CA CYS A 26 -16.70 -13.06 -0.64
C CYS A 26 -16.81 -13.02 0.89
N ASN A 27 -16.36 -11.91 1.49
CA ASN A 27 -16.28 -11.77 2.95
C ASN A 27 -17.19 -10.66 3.49
N LEU A 28 -17.96 -10.02 2.60
CA LEU A 28 -18.83 -8.88 2.84
C LEU A 28 -18.12 -7.75 3.60
N ILE A 29 -17.03 -7.23 3.02
CA ILE A 29 -16.20 -6.18 3.63
C ILE A 29 -16.37 -4.88 2.83
N THR A 30 -16.60 -3.79 3.53
CA THR A 30 -16.74 -2.43 3.00
C THR A 30 -15.42 -1.69 2.94
N SER A 31 -15.38 -0.59 2.19
CA SER A 31 -14.23 0.32 2.14
C SER A 31 -13.92 0.89 3.52
N GLN A 32 -14.93 1.29 4.29
CA GLN A 32 -14.74 1.89 5.62
C GLN A 32 -14.04 0.93 6.57
N GLU A 33 -14.51 -0.32 6.68
CA GLU A 33 -13.87 -1.35 7.52
C GLU A 33 -12.39 -1.55 7.16
N ILE A 34 -12.04 -1.47 5.88
CA ILE A 34 -10.66 -1.57 5.41
C ILE A 34 -9.84 -0.35 5.84
N ARG A 35 -10.38 0.87 5.68
CA ARG A 35 -9.70 2.12 6.06
C ARG A 35 -9.47 2.21 7.56
N ASP A 36 -10.43 1.76 8.37
CA ASP A 36 -10.33 1.74 9.83
C ASP A 36 -9.16 0.84 10.26
N VAL A 37 -9.09 -0.38 9.73
CA VAL A 37 -8.01 -1.32 10.02
C VAL A 37 -6.65 -0.80 9.56
N ILE A 38 -6.56 -0.17 8.39
CA ILE A 38 -5.31 0.45 7.92
C ILE A 38 -4.88 1.55 8.89
N THR A 39 -5.81 2.39 9.33
CA THR A 39 -5.53 3.47 10.30
C THR A 39 -5.03 2.90 11.62
N GLU A 40 -5.69 1.86 12.16
CA GLU A 40 -5.23 1.16 13.38
C GLU A 40 -3.83 0.56 13.22
N MET A 41 -3.52 0.01 12.04
CA MET A 41 -2.20 -0.54 11.74
C MET A 41 -1.12 0.56 11.71
N LEU A 42 -1.45 1.74 11.20
CA LEU A 42 -0.56 2.90 11.12
C LEU A 42 -0.40 3.59 12.48
N ASP A 43 -1.43 3.62 13.32
CA ASP A 43 -1.34 4.13 14.69
C ASP A 43 -0.36 3.32 15.55
N GLN A 44 -0.19 2.03 15.26
CA GLN A 44 0.81 1.18 15.91
C GLN A 44 2.23 1.41 15.38
N ASP A 45 2.37 1.59 14.06
CA ASP A 45 3.64 1.87 13.37
C ASP A 45 3.36 2.61 12.06
N PRO A 46 3.54 3.95 12.02
CA PRO A 46 3.20 4.78 10.86
C PRO A 46 3.93 4.38 9.57
N TRP A 47 5.10 3.75 9.70
CA TRP A 47 5.99 3.47 8.59
C TRP A 47 5.97 2.00 8.17
N ARG A 48 5.06 1.19 8.71
CA ARG A 48 5.01 -0.23 8.37
C ARG A 48 4.57 -0.44 6.92
N LEU A 49 5.16 -1.43 6.26
CA LEU A 49 4.62 -1.92 5.00
C LEU A 49 3.29 -2.65 5.26
N ILE A 50 2.21 -2.14 4.69
CA ILE A 50 0.87 -2.75 4.74
C ILE A 50 0.60 -3.47 3.41
N VAL A 51 0.20 -4.75 3.49
CA VAL A 51 -0.25 -5.53 2.33
C VAL A 51 -1.66 -6.09 2.56
N PRO A 52 -2.45 -6.38 1.51
CA PRO A 52 -3.83 -6.84 1.65
C PRO A 52 -4.01 -8.04 2.59
N VAL A 53 -3.05 -8.98 2.61
CA VAL A 53 -3.10 -10.14 3.50
C VAL A 53 -3.05 -9.73 4.98
N GLN A 54 -2.27 -8.71 5.35
CA GLN A 54 -2.19 -8.23 6.74
C GLN A 54 -3.49 -7.55 7.16
N VAL A 55 -4.08 -6.74 6.28
CA VAL A 55 -5.38 -6.08 6.53
C VAL A 55 -6.46 -7.14 6.78
N TYR A 56 -6.53 -8.17 5.95
CA TYR A 56 -7.49 -9.27 6.13
C TYR A 56 -7.22 -10.05 7.42
N HIS A 57 -5.95 -10.31 7.74
CA HIS A 57 -5.57 -11.01 8.97
C HIS A 57 -5.95 -10.23 10.22
N ALA A 58 -5.80 -8.90 10.22
CA ALA A 58 -6.22 -8.03 11.31
C ALA A 58 -7.75 -8.06 11.53
N MET A 59 -8.53 -8.24 10.46
CA MET A 59 -9.98 -8.49 10.54
C MET A 59 -10.36 -9.94 10.88
N GLU A 60 -9.39 -10.79 11.23
CA GLU A 60 -9.58 -12.24 11.45
C GLU A 60 -10.20 -12.99 10.24
N LYS A 61 -9.99 -12.47 9.03
CA LYS A 61 -10.52 -13.02 7.77
C LYS A 61 -9.39 -13.55 6.88
N ARG A 62 -9.72 -14.53 6.04
CA ARG A 62 -8.83 -15.00 4.96
C ARG A 62 -9.34 -14.51 3.60
N GLY A 63 -8.43 -14.13 2.70
CA GLY A 63 -8.78 -13.89 1.30
C GLY A 63 -9.29 -15.17 0.63
N ARG A 64 -10.53 -15.15 0.12
CA ARG A 64 -11.17 -16.31 -0.54
C ARG A 64 -10.84 -16.41 -2.03
N CYS A 65 -11.13 -15.36 -2.81
CA CYS A 65 -10.84 -15.29 -4.25
C CYS A 65 -9.73 -14.29 -4.60
N CYS A 66 -9.42 -13.37 -3.68
CA CYS A 66 -8.43 -12.28 -3.83
C CYS A 66 -8.66 -11.30 -4.99
N GLY A 67 -9.79 -11.38 -5.70
CA GLY A 67 -10.09 -10.47 -6.83
C GLY A 67 -10.30 -9.00 -6.42
N CYS A 68 -10.59 -8.74 -5.14
CA CYS A 68 -10.71 -7.40 -4.58
C CYS A 68 -9.37 -6.77 -4.19
N PHE A 69 -8.27 -7.53 -4.16
CA PHE A 69 -6.99 -7.03 -3.65
C PHE A 69 -6.45 -5.79 -4.37
N PRO A 70 -6.64 -5.61 -5.71
CA PRO A 70 -6.26 -4.35 -6.35
C PRO A 70 -6.94 -3.13 -5.73
N ALA A 71 -8.26 -3.18 -5.52
CA ALA A 71 -8.99 -2.11 -4.84
C ALA A 71 -8.55 -1.93 -3.38
N VAL A 72 -8.19 -3.01 -2.68
CA VAL A 72 -7.62 -2.92 -1.32
C VAL A 72 -6.27 -2.21 -1.33
N VAL A 73 -5.44 -2.42 -2.35
CA VAL A 73 -4.16 -1.71 -2.51
C VAL A 73 -4.40 -0.22 -2.71
N ASP A 74 -5.36 0.15 -3.55
CA ASP A 74 -5.72 1.57 -3.74
C ASP A 74 -6.16 2.20 -2.42
N LEU A 75 -6.99 1.51 -1.63
CA LEU A 75 -7.40 1.97 -0.29
C LEU A 75 -6.20 2.09 0.67
N ILE A 76 -5.23 1.18 0.62
CA ILE A 76 -3.99 1.27 1.42
C ILE A 76 -3.22 2.54 1.07
N VAL A 77 -3.02 2.83 -0.22
CA VAL A 77 -2.29 4.03 -0.67
C VAL A 77 -3.02 5.29 -0.22
N GLU A 78 -4.30 5.43 -0.58
CA GLU A 78 -5.12 6.61 -0.25
C GLU A 78 -5.20 6.87 1.27
N THR A 79 -5.45 5.83 2.07
CA THR A 79 -5.54 5.98 3.52
C THR A 79 -4.19 6.29 4.15
N THR A 80 -3.10 5.70 3.64
CA THR A 80 -1.75 5.98 4.15
C THR A 80 -1.31 7.40 3.82
N GLU A 81 -1.58 7.90 2.62
CA GLU A 81 -1.29 9.29 2.23
C GLU A 81 -2.07 10.26 3.12
N ALA A 82 -3.40 10.08 3.23
CA ALA A 82 -4.25 10.91 4.08
C ALA A 82 -3.82 10.86 5.56
N TYR A 83 -3.33 9.72 6.05
CA TYR A 83 -2.81 9.57 7.40
C TYR A 83 -1.57 10.43 7.64
N HIS A 84 -0.59 10.37 6.73
CA HIS A 84 0.67 11.12 6.85
C HIS A 84 0.51 12.63 6.61
N GLU A 85 -0.45 13.02 5.78
CA GLU A 85 -0.87 14.42 5.62
C GLU A 85 -1.38 14.98 6.95
N ARG A 86 -2.24 14.25 7.67
CA ARG A 86 -2.76 14.66 8.98
C ARG A 86 -1.68 14.76 10.05
N LEU A 87 -0.68 13.89 10.00
CA LEU A 87 0.48 13.94 10.90
C LEU A 87 1.44 15.10 10.59
N ALA A 88 1.24 15.82 9.48
CA ALA A 88 2.13 16.88 8.99
C ALA A 88 3.60 16.40 8.91
N THR A 89 3.78 15.16 8.46
CA THR A 89 5.11 14.52 8.42
C THR A 89 6.07 15.33 7.55
N PRO A 90 7.17 15.88 8.10
CA PRO A 90 8.08 16.69 7.33
C PRO A 90 8.69 15.91 6.17
N ALA A 91 8.74 16.50 4.98
CA ALA A 91 9.34 15.85 3.80
C ALA A 91 10.82 15.43 4.02
N ALA A 92 11.51 16.07 4.97
CA ALA A 92 12.88 15.73 5.36
C ALA A 92 13.00 14.36 6.06
N ASP A 93 11.92 13.86 6.67
CA ASP A 93 11.89 12.57 7.38
C ASP A 93 11.41 11.41 6.47
N VAL A 94 10.95 11.71 5.25
CA VAL A 94 10.55 10.71 4.26
C VAL A 94 11.78 10.09 3.61
N VAL A 95 12.09 8.86 4.00
CA VAL A 95 13.22 8.10 3.45
C VAL A 95 12.80 7.37 2.17
N ASP A 96 13.60 7.46 1.09
CA ASP A 96 13.45 6.58 -0.08
C ASP A 96 13.85 5.13 0.26
N PHE A 97 12.95 4.42 0.93
CA PHE A 97 13.15 3.05 1.36
C PHE A 97 13.38 2.12 0.17
N ILE A 98 12.63 2.31 -0.93
CA ILE A 98 12.71 1.45 -2.12
C ILE A 98 14.05 1.62 -2.82
N GLY A 99 14.53 2.85 -3.01
CA GLY A 99 15.86 3.11 -3.55
C GLY A 99 16.94 2.45 -2.69
N ARG A 100 16.91 2.66 -1.36
CA ARG A 100 17.86 2.05 -0.43
C ARG A 100 17.84 0.52 -0.49
N LEU A 101 16.66 -0.09 -0.54
CA LEU A 101 16.49 -1.54 -0.61
C LEU A 101 17.06 -2.09 -1.93
N ARG A 102 16.77 -1.46 -3.06
CA ARG A 102 17.32 -1.83 -4.38
C ARG A 102 18.84 -1.76 -4.39
N THR A 103 19.43 -0.68 -3.87
CA THR A 103 20.89 -0.54 -3.74
C THR A 103 21.48 -1.66 -2.89
N LYS A 104 20.89 -1.94 -1.73
CA LYS A 104 21.39 -3.00 -0.83
C LYS A 104 21.30 -4.37 -1.49
N HIS A 105 20.20 -4.67 -2.18
CA HIS A 105 20.02 -5.92 -2.91
C HIS A 105 21.08 -6.09 -4.00
N ALA A 106 21.32 -5.06 -4.82
CA ALA A 106 22.34 -5.08 -5.86
C ALA A 106 23.75 -5.36 -5.30
N LEU A 107 24.11 -4.72 -4.17
CA LEU A 107 25.39 -4.95 -3.49
C LEU A 107 25.53 -6.40 -3.00
N VAL A 108 24.47 -6.98 -2.44
CA VAL A 108 24.46 -8.38 -1.99
C VAL A 108 24.65 -9.33 -3.18
N GLU A 109 23.96 -9.08 -4.29
CA GLU A 109 24.09 -9.87 -5.51
C GLU A 109 25.48 -9.78 -6.12
N GLN A 110 26.10 -8.60 -6.14
CA GLN A 110 27.49 -8.43 -6.59
C GLN A 110 28.44 -9.27 -5.72
N LYS A 111 28.36 -9.15 -4.40
CA LYS A 111 29.23 -9.92 -3.48
C LYS A 111 29.04 -11.43 -3.65
N ARG A 112 27.80 -11.89 -3.89
CA ARG A 112 27.50 -13.29 -4.20
C ARG A 112 28.17 -13.76 -5.50
N ARG A 113 28.13 -12.94 -6.55
CA ARG A 113 28.80 -13.22 -7.83
C ARG A 113 30.32 -13.32 -7.66
N GLU A 114 30.93 -12.36 -6.98
CA GLU A 114 32.37 -12.35 -6.71
C GLU A 114 32.80 -13.58 -5.88
N ALA A 115 32.03 -13.95 -4.85
CA ALA A 115 32.30 -15.14 -4.05
C ALA A 115 32.23 -16.42 -4.89
N ARG A 116 31.23 -16.55 -5.77
CA ARG A 116 31.14 -17.68 -6.71
C ARG A 116 32.33 -17.73 -7.67
N ALA A 117 32.74 -16.58 -8.19
CA ALA A 117 33.89 -16.48 -9.09
C ALA A 117 35.20 -16.90 -8.39
N ARG A 118 35.44 -16.42 -7.16
CA ARG A 118 36.59 -16.83 -6.34
C ARG A 118 36.60 -18.34 -6.07
N SER A 119 35.45 -18.90 -5.69
CA SER A 119 35.34 -20.34 -5.46
C SER A 119 35.52 -21.17 -6.73
N ALA A 120 35.15 -20.64 -7.90
CA ALA A 120 35.38 -21.29 -9.18
C ALA A 120 36.87 -21.24 -9.58
N SER A 121 37.56 -20.12 -9.39
CA SER A 121 38.98 -19.99 -9.71
C SER A 121 39.87 -20.88 -8.83
N VAL A 122 39.50 -21.09 -7.56
CA VAL A 122 40.21 -22.00 -6.65
C VAL A 122 40.06 -23.48 -7.06
N ARG A 123 38.95 -23.87 -7.68
CA ARG A 123 38.70 -25.28 -8.08
C ARG A 123 39.42 -25.70 -9.36
N VAL A 124 39.95 -24.76 -10.13
CA VAL A 124 40.60 -25.00 -11.43
C VAL A 124 42.13 -25.00 -11.32
N ALA A 125 42.69 -24.57 -10.18
CA ALA A 125 44.11 -24.63 -9.85
C ALA A 125 44.44 -25.93 -9.10
#